data_AF-A0A8H9G6Q9-F1
#
_entry.id   AF-A0A8H9G6Q9-F1
#
_cell.length_a   1.000
_cell.length_b   1.000
_cell.length_c   1.000
_cell.angle_alpha   90.00
_cell.angle_beta   90.00
_cell.angle_gamma   90.00
#
_symmetry.space_group_name_H-M   'P 1'
#
loop_
_entity.id
_entity.type
_entity.pdbx_description
1 polymer ?
#
loop_
_entity_poly.entity_id
_entity_poly.type
_entity_poly.pdbx_seq_one_letter_code
_entity_poly.pdbx_strand_id
1 'polypeptide(L)'
;MVPLVVGLLGSTVSVVGSWVPSVWYDEAATVTSATRSWVALGREVPHVDVVHALYFAVMHVWFAVVGYSPFTLRLPSAIAVGTTAALVVLLGTPLAGQRVGLVAGLLFPLLPRVTWMVLYRR
;
A
#
# COMPACT_ATOMS: atom_id res chain seq x y z
N MET A 1 -17.69 -14.04 3.78
CA MET A 1 -18.07 -12.92 2.88
C MET A 1 -17.83 -11.55 3.50
N VAL A 2 -18.27 -11.29 4.73
CA VAL A 2 -18.18 -9.95 5.34
C VAL A 2 -16.75 -9.37 5.42
N PRO A 3 -15.70 -10.11 5.83
CA PRO A 3 -14.33 -9.57 5.83
C PRO A 3 -13.83 -9.17 4.44
N LEU A 4 -14.24 -9.91 3.40
CA LEU A 4 -13.87 -9.65 2.01
C LEU A 4 -14.53 -8.38 1.49
N VAL A 5 -15.79 -8.13 1.83
CA VAL A 5 -16.48 -6.87 1.50
C VAL A 5 -15.80 -5.68 2.17
N VAL A 6 -15.45 -5.80 3.47
CA VAL A 6 -14.74 -4.73 4.19
C VAL A 6 -13.36 -4.49 3.59
N GLY A 7 -12.64 -5.54 3.21
CA GLY A 7 -11.35 -5.39 2.53
C GLY A 7 -11.45 -4.71 1.18
N LEU A 8 -12.44 -5.08 0.34
CA LEU A 8 -12.68 -4.43 -0.94
C LEU A 8 -13.04 -2.95 -0.77
N LEU A 9 -13.89 -2.62 0.21
CA LEU A 9 -14.22 -1.23 0.53
C LEU A 9 -12.97 -0.45 0.98
N GLY A 10 -12.16 -1.04 1.86
CA GLY A 10 -10.90 -0.45 2.33
C GLY A 10 -9.92 -0.17 1.18
N SER A 11 -9.73 -1.14 0.28
CA SER A 11 -8.93 -0.94 -0.93
C SER A 11 -9.52 0.16 -1.82
N THR A 12 -10.83 0.16 -2.03
CA THR A 12 -11.49 1.15 -2.90
C THR A 12 -11.31 2.56 -2.37
N VAL A 13 -11.57 2.79 -1.08
CA VAL A 13 -11.37 4.10 -0.42
C VAL A 13 -9.91 4.54 -0.53
N SER A 14 -8.98 3.59 -0.37
CA SER A 14 -7.54 3.82 -0.47
C SER A 14 -7.09 4.20 -1.89
N VAL A 15 -7.79 3.76 -2.94
CA VAL A 15 -7.45 4.11 -4.32
C VAL A 15 -7.99 5.49 -4.73
N VAL A 16 -9.00 6.03 -4.04
CA VAL A 16 -9.65 7.30 -4.44
C VAL A 16 -8.67 8.47 -4.40
N GLY A 17 -8.25 8.93 -5.57
CA GLY A 17 -7.36 10.08 -5.71
C GLY A 17 -5.88 9.75 -5.87
N SER A 18 -5.51 8.46 -5.89
CA SER A 18 -4.13 8.02 -6.10
C SER A 18 -3.59 8.40 -7.49
N TRP A 19 -4.47 8.72 -8.44
CA TRP A 19 -4.14 9.18 -9.78
C TRP A 19 -3.61 10.62 -9.83
N VAL A 20 -3.78 11.42 -8.77
CA VAL A 20 -3.30 12.81 -8.73
C VAL A 20 -1.76 12.82 -8.75
N PRO A 21 -1.12 13.52 -9.70
CA PRO A 21 0.34 13.58 -9.80
C PRO A 21 0.93 14.44 -8.68
N SER A 22 1.27 13.81 -7.56
CA SER A 22 1.95 14.46 -6.42
C SER A 22 2.83 13.43 -5.72
N VAL A 23 4.06 13.22 -6.21
CA VAL A 23 4.99 12.23 -5.68
C VAL A 23 5.71 12.79 -4.44
N TRP A 24 5.61 12.11 -3.30
CA TRP A 24 6.34 12.46 -2.08
C TRP A 24 7.80 11.95 -2.10
N TYR A 25 8.59 12.29 -1.09
CA TYR A 25 10.01 11.95 -1.03
C TYR A 25 10.31 10.43 -1.04
N ASP A 26 9.54 9.65 -0.29
CA ASP A 26 9.65 8.18 -0.21
C ASP A 26 9.10 7.49 -1.47
N GLU A 27 8.01 8.02 -2.02
CA GLU A 27 7.49 7.62 -3.33
C GLU A 27 8.51 7.90 -4.44
N ALA A 28 9.19 9.04 -4.41
CA ALA A 28 10.24 9.40 -5.36
C ALA A 28 11.43 8.45 -5.23
N ALA A 29 11.86 8.13 -4.01
CA ALA A 29 12.89 7.12 -3.78
C ALA A 29 12.50 5.79 -4.44
N THR A 30 11.28 5.32 -4.18
CA THR A 30 10.73 4.10 -4.79
C THR A 30 10.76 4.15 -6.31
N VAL A 31 10.31 5.25 -6.93
CA VAL A 31 10.32 5.42 -8.39
C VAL A 31 11.75 5.42 -8.92
N THR A 32 12.67 6.17 -8.30
CA THR A 32 14.05 6.25 -8.77
C THR A 32 14.78 4.91 -8.65
N SER A 33 14.55 4.14 -7.59
CA SER A 33 15.19 2.85 -7.39
C SER A 33 14.54 1.78 -8.29
N ALA A 34 13.20 1.71 -8.34
CA ALA A 34 12.47 0.72 -9.13
C ALA A 34 12.56 0.93 -10.64
N THR A 35 12.97 2.10 -11.14
CA THR A 35 13.18 2.33 -12.59
C THR A 35 14.63 2.17 -13.05
N ARG A 36 15.57 1.95 -12.13
CA ARG A 36 16.97 1.63 -12.44
C ARG A 36 17.11 0.23 -13.02
N SER A 37 18.22 -0.04 -13.70
CA SER A 37 18.59 -1.40 -14.08
C SER A 37 18.90 -2.25 -12.83
N TRP A 38 18.74 -3.57 -12.93
CA TRP A 38 19.08 -4.51 -11.85
C TRP A 38 20.50 -4.33 -11.31
N VAL A 39 21.48 -4.02 -12.18
CA VAL A 39 22.87 -3.76 -11.77
C VAL A 39 22.96 -2.50 -10.91
N ALA A 40 22.27 -1.43 -11.30
CA ALA A 40 22.26 -0.18 -10.54
C ALA A 40 21.49 -0.33 -9.22
N LEU A 41 20.39 -1.08 -9.18
CA LEU A 41 19.67 -1.42 -7.96
C LEU A 41 20.54 -2.29 -7.03
N GLY A 42 21.30 -3.24 -7.57
CA GLY A 42 22.27 -4.03 -6.80
C GLY A 42 23.36 -3.19 -6.14
N ARG A 43 23.77 -2.08 -6.76
CA ARG A 43 24.74 -1.12 -6.18
C ARG A 43 24.13 -0.25 -5.08
N GLU A 44 22.81 -0.17 -4.99
CA GLU A 44 22.10 0.58 -3.95
C GLU A 44 21.97 -0.23 -2.66
N VAL A 45 21.96 -1.56 -2.74
CA VAL A 45 21.82 -2.49 -1.60
C VAL A 45 22.78 -2.19 -0.43
N PRO A 46 24.06 -1.83 -0.61
CA PRO A 46 24.94 -1.48 0.51
C PRO A 46 24.59 -0.17 1.21
N HIS A 47 23.78 0.69 0.59
CA HIS A 47 23.42 2.02 1.08
C HIS A 47 22.01 2.08 1.66
N VAL A 48 21.23 1.01 1.51
CA VAL A 48 19.87 0.87 2.05
C VAL A 48 19.78 -0.42 2.86
N ASP A 49 18.82 -0.53 3.77
CA ASP A 49 18.59 -1.82 4.41
C ASP A 49 17.99 -2.85 3.42
N VAL A 50 18.12 -4.12 3.79
CA VAL A 50 17.69 -5.26 2.96
C VAL A 50 16.18 -5.24 2.70
N VAL A 51 15.37 -4.69 3.62
CA VAL A 51 13.92 -4.63 3.47
C VAL A 51 13.55 -3.65 2.36
N HIS A 52 14.17 -2.47 2.33
CA HIS A 52 13.99 -1.52 1.24
C HIS A 52 14.53 -2.04 -0.09
N ALA A 53 15.69 -2.71 -0.10
CA ALA A 53 16.22 -3.33 -1.30
C ALA A 53 15.25 -4.36 -1.91
N LEU A 54 14.67 -5.22 -1.07
CA LEU A 54 13.66 -6.19 -1.49
C LEU A 54 12.39 -5.50 -2.00
N TYR A 55 11.92 -4.47 -1.28
CA TYR A 55 10.77 -3.68 -1.69
C TYR A 55 10.98 -3.04 -3.06
N PHE A 56 12.14 -2.42 -3.32
CA PHE A 56 12.47 -1.84 -4.62
C PHE A 56 12.55 -2.88 -5.73
N ALA A 57 13.08 -4.07 -5.45
CA ALA A 57 13.10 -5.18 -6.41
C ALA A 57 11.68 -5.65 -6.78
N VAL A 58 10.77 -5.76 -5.80
CA VAL A 58 9.37 -6.09 -6.05
C VAL A 58 8.71 -5.00 -6.89
N MET A 59 8.93 -3.73 -6.55
CA MET A 59 8.37 -2.60 -7.31
C MET A 59 8.95 -2.50 -8.72
N HIS A 60 10.21 -2.88 -8.94
CA HIS A 60 10.84 -2.96 -10.26
C HIS A 60 10.11 -3.96 -11.16
N VAL A 61 9.84 -5.16 -10.64
CA VAL A 61 9.06 -6.19 -11.38
C VAL A 61 7.63 -5.71 -11.60
N TRP A 62 7.00 -5.11 -10.60
CA TRP A 62 5.64 -4.57 -10.71
C TRP A 62 5.53 -3.54 -11.84
N PHE A 63 6.44 -2.56 -11.89
CA PHE A 63 6.46 -1.57 -12.96
C PHE A 63 6.80 -2.15 -14.33
N ALA A 64 7.59 -3.23 -14.40
CA ALA A 64 7.82 -3.93 -15.65
C ALA A 64 6.55 -4.60 -16.19
N VAL A 65 5.62 -5.03 -15.32
CA VAL A 65 4.36 -5.69 -15.72
C VAL A 65 3.26 -4.70 -16.07
N VAL A 66 3.02 -3.70 -15.21
CA VAL A 66 1.85 -2.79 -15.35
C VAL A 66 2.20 -1.38 -15.85
N GLY A 67 3.49 -1.05 -15.95
CA GLY A 67 3.96 0.29 -16.26
C GLY A 67 3.90 1.24 -15.07
N TYR A 68 4.73 2.29 -15.12
CA TYR A 68 4.77 3.34 -14.11
C TYR A 68 3.67 4.39 -14.33
N SER A 69 2.93 4.69 -13.26
CA SER A 69 2.04 5.84 -13.10
C SER A 69 1.87 6.13 -11.60
N PRO A 70 1.44 7.35 -11.20
CA PRO A 70 1.12 7.63 -9.80
C PRO A 70 0.09 6.65 -9.21
N PHE A 71 -0.86 6.20 -10.03
CA PHE A 71 -1.84 5.19 -9.65
C PHE A 71 -1.20 3.82 -9.39
N THR A 72 -0.42 3.31 -10.35
CA THR A 72 0.22 1.98 -10.23
C THR A 72 1.29 1.96 -9.14
N LEU A 73 1.94 3.08 -8.84
CA LEU A 73 2.83 3.23 -7.69
C LEU A 73 2.11 2.97 -6.35
N ARG A 74 0.88 3.47 -6.19
CA ARG A 74 0.11 3.41 -4.94
C ARG A 74 -0.80 2.18 -4.82
N LEU A 75 -1.05 1.50 -5.94
CA LEU A 75 -1.97 0.36 -5.98
C LEU A 75 -1.56 -0.78 -5.03
N PRO A 76 -0.29 -1.21 -4.94
CA PRO A 76 0.11 -2.25 -3.98
C PRO A 76 -0.21 -1.86 -2.53
N SER A 77 0.05 -0.60 -2.15
CA SER A 77 -0.25 -0.09 -0.81
C SER A 77 -1.76 -0.08 -0.54
N ALA A 78 -2.58 0.31 -1.52
CA ALA A 78 -4.03 0.29 -1.36
C ALA A 78 -4.58 -1.14 -1.17
N ILE A 79 -4.05 -2.12 -1.90
CA ILE A 79 -4.38 -3.55 -1.72
C ILE A 79 -3.97 -4.03 -0.33
N ALA A 80 -2.79 -3.63 0.14
CA ALA A 80 -2.32 -3.96 1.49
C ALA A 80 -3.28 -3.41 2.55
N VAL A 81 -3.73 -2.15 2.43
CA VAL A 81 -4.70 -1.55 3.36
C VAL A 81 -6.03 -2.30 3.39
N GLY A 82 -6.60 -2.65 2.23
CA GLY A 82 -7.82 -3.44 2.21
C GLY A 82 -7.63 -4.85 2.79
N THR A 83 -6.48 -5.48 2.53
CA THR A 83 -6.14 -6.77 3.14
C THR A 83 -6.06 -6.67 4.66
N THR A 84 -5.42 -5.61 5.19
CA THR A 84 -5.37 -5.36 6.63
C THR A 84 -6.77 -5.07 7.20
N ALA A 85 -7.61 -4.30 6.51
CA ALA A 85 -9.00 -4.08 6.94
C ALA A 85 -9.78 -5.40 7.07
N ALA A 86 -9.62 -6.32 6.12
CA ALA A 86 -10.23 -7.65 6.19
C ALA A 86 -9.68 -8.47 7.37
N LEU A 87 -8.37 -8.42 7.61
CA LEU A 87 -7.71 -9.09 8.74
C LEU A 87 -8.18 -8.53 10.08
N VAL A 88 -8.40 -7.21 10.20
CA VAL A 88 -8.95 -6.60 11.41
C VAL A 88 -10.35 -7.15 11.71
N VAL A 89 -11.21 -7.31 10.71
CA VAL A 89 -12.53 -7.95 10.91
C VAL A 89 -12.37 -9.40 11.35
N LEU A 90 -11.50 -10.16 10.67
CA LEU A 90 -11.29 -11.58 10.91
C LEU A 90 -10.78 -11.84 12.34
N LEU A 91 -9.82 -11.04 12.80
CA LEU A 91 -9.19 -11.18 14.12
C LEU A 91 -10.00 -10.50 15.23
N GLY A 92 -10.65 -9.37 14.95
CA GLY A 92 -11.44 -8.64 15.94
C GLY A 92 -12.76 -9.34 16.31
N THR A 93 -13.34 -10.09 15.38
CA THR A 93 -14.59 -10.84 15.60
C THR A 93 -14.49 -11.85 16.75
N PRO A 94 -13.50 -12.77 16.80
CA PRO A 94 -13.36 -13.70 17.92
C PRO A 94 -12.90 -13.03 19.22
N LEU A 95 -12.21 -11.87 19.16
CA LEU A 95 -11.67 -11.20 20.34
C LEU A 95 -12.68 -10.33 21.09
N ALA A 96 -13.55 -9.62 20.36
CA ALA A 96 -14.43 -8.60 20.93
C ALA A 96 -15.87 -8.64 20.36
N GLY A 97 -16.18 -9.68 19.57
CA GLY A 97 -17.49 -9.87 18.95
C GLY A 97 -17.60 -9.23 17.56
N GLN A 98 -18.60 -9.68 16.81
CA GLN A 98 -18.80 -9.33 15.40
C GLN A 98 -18.95 -7.82 15.16
N ARG A 99 -19.71 -7.12 16.00
CA ARG A 99 -19.93 -5.67 15.84
C ARG A 99 -18.62 -4.89 15.96
N VAL A 100 -17.79 -5.24 16.93
CA VAL A 100 -16.49 -4.57 17.16
C VAL A 100 -15.53 -4.84 16.01
N GLY A 101 -15.42 -6.08 15.55
CA GLY A 101 -14.59 -6.44 14.40
C GLY A 101 -14.97 -5.66 13.13
N LEU A 102 -16.27 -5.51 12.85
CA LEU A 102 -16.76 -4.76 11.70
C LEU A 102 -16.47 -3.27 11.77
N VAL A 103 -16.78 -2.64 12.91
CA VAL A 103 -16.53 -1.21 13.12
C VAL A 103 -15.03 -0.92 13.02
N ALA A 104 -14.19 -1.75 13.66
CA ALA A 104 -12.74 -1.58 13.59
C ALA A 104 -12.20 -1.73 12.16
N GLY A 105 -12.66 -2.73 11.41
CA GLY A 105 -12.23 -2.93 10.02
C GLY A 105 -12.66 -1.81 9.07
N LEU A 106 -13.84 -1.23 9.28
CA LEU A 106 -14.34 -0.09 8.49
C LEU A 106 -13.64 1.22 8.84
N LEU A 107 -13.29 1.44 10.12
CA LEU A 107 -12.59 2.65 10.55
C LEU A 107 -11.10 2.62 10.19
N PHE A 108 -10.49 1.43 10.10
CA PHE A 108 -9.07 1.27 9.80
C PHE A 108 -8.56 2.08 8.57
N PRO A 109 -9.16 1.97 7.36
CA PRO A 109 -8.70 2.74 6.20
C PRO A 109 -8.92 4.26 6.32
N LEU A 110 -9.76 4.70 7.28
CA LEU A 110 -10.05 6.11 7.55
C LEU A 110 -9.11 6.73 8.58
N LEU A 111 -8.27 5.92 9.24
CA LEU A 111 -7.30 6.43 10.20
C LEU A 111 -6.31 7.35 9.48
N PRO A 112 -6.06 8.58 9.97
CA PRO A 112 -5.18 9.53 9.30
C PRO A 112 -3.82 8.96 8.93
N ARG A 113 -3.27 8.09 9.80
CA ARG A 113 -1.99 7.43 9.57
C ARG A 113 -2.02 6.46 8.38
N VAL A 114 -3.11 5.72 8.22
CA VAL A 114 -3.31 4.78 7.11
C VAL A 114 -3.58 5.56 5.82
N THR A 115 -4.41 6.60 5.90
CA THR A 115 -4.68 7.48 4.75
C THR A 115 -3.40 8.17 4.26
N TRP A 116 -2.53 8.66 5.16
CA TRP A 116 -1.24 9.27 4.78
C TRP A 116 -0.28 8.33 4.07
N MET A 117 -0.32 7.02 4.38
CA MET A 117 0.52 6.01 3.73
C MET A 117 0.10 5.71 2.29
N VAL A 118 -1.12 6.11 1.90
CA VAL A 118 -1.72 5.74 0.60
C VAL A 118 -2.01 6.98 -0.26
N LEU A 119 -2.46 8.06 0.38
CA LEU A 119 -3.00 9.26 -0.24
C LEU A 119 -2.44 10.47 0.48
N TYR A 120 -1.38 11.03 -0.07
CA TYR A 120 -0.97 12.38 0.30
C TYR A 120 -1.56 13.37 -0.71
N ARG A 121 -2.67 14.02 -0.35
CA ARG A 121 -3.18 15.22 -1.02
C ARG A 121 -2.78 16.44 -0.19
N ARG A 122 -2.12 17.41 -0.83
CA ARG A 122 -2.01 18.77 -0.28
C ARG A 122 -3.37 19.45 -0.31
#